data_AF-A0A8S9RBD7-F1
#
_entry.id   AF-A0A8S9RBD7-F1
#
_cell.length_a   1.000
_cell.length_b   1.000
_cell.length_c   1.000
_cell.angle_alpha   90.00
_cell.angle_beta   90.00
_cell.angle_gamma   90.00
#
_symmetry.space_group_name_H-M   'P 1'
#
loop_
_entity.id
_entity.type
_entity.pdbx_description
1 polymer ?
#
loop_
_entity_poly.entity_id
_entity_poly.type
_entity_poly.pdbx_seq_one_letter_code
_entity_poly.pdbx_strand_id
1 'polypeptide(L)' 'MLGERLYPLVERQEPLHVAKVTGMLLEMDQAEILHLMESPEALKSKVSEALDVLRLSADAPDHDLGFSTID' A
#
# COMPACT_ATOMS: atom_id res chain seq x y z
N MET A 1 15.90 0.85 -0.36
CA MET A 1 15.37 -0.52 -0.23
C MET A 1 14.60 -0.73 1.09
N LEU A 2 13.66 0.16 1.45
CA LEU A 2 12.80 -0.06 2.63
C LEU A 2 11.57 -0.90 2.27
N GLY A 3 11.04 -0.70 1.06
CA GLY A 3 9.93 -1.48 0.51
C GLY A 3 10.17 -2.99 0.52
N GLU A 4 11.35 -3.44 0.10
CA GLU A 4 11.69 -4.88 0.08
C GLU A 4 11.73 -5.52 1.48
N ARG A 5 11.99 -4.71 2.53
CA ARG A 5 11.97 -5.19 3.92
C ARG A 5 10.58 -5.09 4.54
N LEU A 6 9.80 -4.08 4.14
CA LEU A 6 8.43 -3.85 4.62
C LEU A 6 7.45 -4.85 3.98
N TYR A 7 7.65 -5.19 2.72
CA TYR A 7 6.79 -6.06 1.93
C TYR A 7 6.47 -7.40 2.62
N PRO A 8 7.46 -8.22 3.07
CA PRO A 8 7.15 -9.48 3.75
C PRO A 8 6.47 -9.29 5.12
N LEU A 9 6.61 -8.12 5.75
CA LEU A 9 5.92 -7.81 7.01
C LEU A 9 4.43 -7.52 6.76
N VAL A 10 4.14 -6.76 5.71
CA VAL A 10 2.77 -6.45 5.27
C VAL A 10 2.11 -7.70 4.68
N GLU A 11 2.83 -8.49 3.87
CA GLU A 11 2.32 -9.72 3.24
C GLU A 11 1.77 -10.71 4.27
N ARG A 12 2.46 -10.84 5.41
CA ARG A 12 2.05 -11.69 6.52
C ARG A 12 0.74 -11.25 7.17
N GLN A 13 0.42 -9.97 7.10
CA GLN A 13 -0.84 -9.43 7.63
C GLN A 13 -1.94 -9.41 6.58
N GLU A 14 -1.63 -8.89 5.39
CA GLU A 14 -2.58 -8.72 4.29
C GLU A 14 -1.92 -9.12 2.96
N PRO A 15 -1.96 -10.41 2.59
CA PRO A 15 -1.35 -10.91 1.37
C PRO A 15 -2.12 -10.48 0.10
N LEU A 16 -3.40 -10.12 0.24
CA LEU A 16 -4.27 -9.82 -0.90
C LEU A 16 -3.96 -8.47 -1.55
N HIS A 17 -3.60 -7.47 -0.75
CA HIS A 17 -3.34 -6.10 -1.19
C HIS A 17 -1.92 -5.62 -0.86
N VAL A 18 -0.99 -6.54 -0.58
CA VAL A 18 0.35 -6.22 -0.08
C VAL A 18 1.07 -5.20 -0.95
N ALA A 19 1.06 -5.34 -2.28
CA ALA A 19 1.78 -4.44 -3.17
C ALA A 19 1.22 -3.00 -3.11
N LYS A 20 -0.10 -2.88 -3.01
CA LYS A 20 -0.82 -1.60 -3.04
C LYS A 20 -0.74 -0.90 -1.68
N VAL A 21 -0.91 -1.65 -0.59
CA VAL A 21 -0.70 -1.18 0.79
C VAL A 21 0.76 -0.80 1.03
N THR A 22 1.72 -1.65 0.63
CA THR A 22 3.16 -1.36 0.77
C THR A 22 3.54 -0.13 -0.04
N GLY A 23 2.99 0.05 -1.24
CA GLY A 23 3.18 1.27 -2.04
C GLY A 23 2.74 2.52 -1.29
N MET A 24 1.54 2.51 -0.70
CA MET A 24 1.01 3.64 0.08
C MET A 24 1.83 3.91 1.35
N LEU A 25 2.29 2.87 2.05
CA LEU A 25 3.14 3.01 3.23
C LEU A 25 4.52 3.59 2.88
N LEU A 26 5.01 3.37 1.66
CA LEU A 26 6.27 3.93 1.19
C LEU A 26 6.19 5.41 0.80
N GLU A 27 5.00 5.98 0.71
CA GLU A 27 4.81 7.42 0.55
C GLU A 27 4.99 8.18 1.89
N MET A 28 5.09 7.45 3.01
CA MET A 28 5.31 8.02 4.34
C MET A 28 6.80 8.34 4.59
N ASP A 29 7.06 9.13 5.63
CA ASP A 29 8.42 9.44 6.06
C ASP A 29 9.20 8.20 6.47
N GLN A 30 10.50 8.19 6.17
CA GLN A 30 11.40 7.09 6.52
C GLN A 30 11.39 6.75 8.02
N ALA A 31 11.27 7.76 8.90
CA ALA A 31 11.21 7.56 10.34
C ALA A 31 9.96 6.77 10.76
N GLU A 32 8.83 7.03 10.09
CA GLU A 32 7.56 6.37 10.38
C GLU A 32 7.59 4.93 9.89
N ILE A 33 8.12 4.67 8.69
CA ILE A 33 8.32 3.32 8.16
C ILE A 33 9.19 2.48 9.09
N LEU A 34 10.28 3.05 9.62
CA LEU A 34 11.14 2.36 10.59
C LEU A 34 10.36 1.98 11.86
N HIS A 35 9.53 2.89 12.38
CA HIS A 35 8.69 2.62 13.54
C HIS A 35 7.69 1.47 13.28
N LEU A 36 7.11 1.40 12.09
CA LEU A 36 6.22 0.29 11.71
C LEU A 36 6.96 -1.06 11.64
N MET A 37 8.24 -1.04 11.24
CA MET A 37 9.06 -2.26 11.23
C MET A 37 9.43 -2.72 12.65
N GLU A 38 9.54 -1.80 13.60
CA GLU A 38 9.84 -2.08 15.00
C GLU A 38 8.57 -2.43 15.81
N SER A 39 7.39 -1.97 15.37
CA SER A 39 6.11 -2.17 16.07
C SER A 39 5.08 -2.89 15.19
N PRO A 40 4.83 -4.20 15.43
CA PRO A 40 3.86 -4.97 14.65
C PRO A 40 2.41 -4.48 14.85
N GLU A 41 2.10 -3.89 16.00
CA GLU A 41 0.79 -3.28 16.29
C GLU A 41 0.59 -2.02 15.44
N ALA A 42 1.61 -1.16 15.35
CA ALA A 42 1.56 0.04 14.51
C ALA A 42 1.43 -0.32 13.03
N LEU A 43 2.20 -1.32 12.56
CA LEU A 43 2.08 -1.84 11.20
C LEU A 43 0.66 -2.27 10.90
N LYS A 44 0.02 -3.01 11.82
CA LYS A 44 -1.37 -3.48 11.64
C LYS A 44 -2.38 -2.36 11.57
N SER A 45 -2.26 -1.36 12.45
CA SER A 45 -3.10 -0.17 12.39
C SER A 45 -2.96 0.53 11.05
N LYS A 46 -1.72 0.72 10.58
CA LYS A 46 -1.45 1.41 9.31
C LYS A 46 -1.86 0.63 8.08
N VAL A 47 -1.70 -0.69 8.08
CA VAL A 47 -2.22 -1.58 7.02
C VAL A 47 -3.73 -1.45 6.94
N SER A 48 -4.43 -1.40 8.08
CA SER A 48 -5.89 -1.22 8.10
C SER A 48 -6.32 0.16 7.60
N GLU A 49 -5.63 1.23 8.00
CA GLU A 49 -5.88 2.58 7.48
C GLU A 49 -5.64 2.63 5.96
N ALA A 50 -4.50 2.12 5.51
CA ALA A 50 -4.15 2.09 4.10
C ALA A 50 -5.17 1.31 3.28
N LEU A 51 -5.67 0.17 3.79
CA LEU A 51 -6.76 -0.59 3.16
C LEU A 51 -8.07 0.20 3.05
N ASP A 52 -8.42 0.97 4.08
CA ASP A 52 -9.63 1.79 4.08
C ASP A 52 -9.51 2.91 3.03
N VAL A 53 -8.37 3.60 3.00
CA VAL A 53 -8.05 4.57 1.95
C VAL A 53 -8.01 3.90 0.59
N LEU A 54 -7.49 2.67 0.48
CA LEU A 54 -7.47 1.90 -0.77
C LEU A 54 -8.88 1.63 -1.27
N ARG A 55 -9.81 1.27 -0.39
CA ARG A 55 -11.22 1.05 -0.73
C ARG A 55 -11.90 2.34 -1.18
N LEU A 56 -11.60 3.45 -0.52
CA LEU A 56 -12.08 4.78 -0.90
C LEU A 56 -11.47 5.24 -2.24
N SER A 57 -10.23 4.85 -2.52
CA SER A 57 -9.50 5.24 -3.74
C SER A 57 -9.72 4.27 -4.91
N ALA A 58 -10.10 3.01 -4.64
CA ALA A 58 -10.37 1.98 -5.64
C ALA A 58 -11.70 2.18 -6.38
N ASP A 59 -12.48 3.22 -6.04
CA ASP A 59 -13.59 3.72 -6.87
C ASP A 59 -13.11 4.58 -8.04
N ALA A 60 -11.80 4.84 -8.18
CA ALA A 60 -11.26 5.29 -9.44
C ALA A 60 -11.10 4.05 -10.35
N PRO A 61 -11.96 3.85 -11.37
CA PRO A 61 -11.72 2.80 -12.34
C PRO A 61 -10.33 3.04 -12.92
N ASP A 62 -9.57 1.95 -13.02
CA ASP A 62 -8.34 1.88 -13.78
C ASP A 62 -8.42 2.83 -14.98
N HIS A 63 -7.45 3.73 -15.08
CA HIS A 63 -7.24 4.57 -16.25
C HIS A 63 -6.99 3.64 -17.45
N ASP A 64 -8.07 3.08 -17.99
CA ASP A 64 -8.11 2.37 -19.25
C ASP A 64 -7.90 3.45 -20.30
N LEU A 65 -6.64 3.50 -20.68
CA LEU A 65 -6.06 4.19 -21.80
C LEU A 65 -7.11 4.31 -22.92
N GLY A 66 -7.63 5.52 -23.10
CA GLY A 66 -8.25 5.97 -24.34
C GLY A 66 -7.21 5.94 -25.46
N PHE A 67 -6.86 4.73 -25.93
CA PHE A 67 -6.31 4.56 -27.25
C PHE A 67 -7.45 4.93 -28.21
N SER A 68 -7.33 6.14 -28.75
CA SER A 68 -8.29 6.70 -29.70
C SER A 68 -8.65 5.68 -30.75
N THR A 69 -9.95 5.47 -30.93
CA THR A 69 -10.54 5.04 -32.19
C THR A 69 -9.93 5.88 -33.32
N ILE A 70 -9.11 5.24 -34.15
CA ILE A 70 -8.79 5.71 -35.48
C ILE A 70 -9.18 4.57 -36.41
N ASP A 71 -10.45 4.58 -36.83
CA ASP A 71 -10.93 4.05 -38.11
C ASP A 71 -11.77 5.16 -38.76
#